data_AF-A0A7C7CS93-F1
#
_entry.id   AF-A0A7C7CS93-F1
#
_cell.length_a   1.000
_cell.length_b   1.000
_cell.length_c   1.000
_cell.angle_alpha   90.00
_cell.angle_beta   90.00
_cell.angle_gamma   90.00
#
_symmetry.space_group_name_H-M   'P 1'
#
loop_
_entity.id
_entity.type
_entity.pdbx_description
1 polymer ?
#
loop_
_entity_poly.entity_id
_entity_poly.type
_entity_poly.pdbx_seq_one_letter_code
_entity_poly.pdbx_strand_id
1 'polypeptide(L)'
;MFDHYVTDFTHIKQLFIDAFTRLTAMKLFALRASDYMRSASIDDRRYLLYNPMVKMRVTSQGEEVIDLLWDVIAAKGFEKDMYFEMAVRDIRALPKLEGTVHVNMALIIKFMANYFFHPKSYPEIPLCNEPVDDDFLFHQGHAKSLGEIKFHDYRLAYNSVNLPNVQIFKKQIGTLKKLLFFARPKKDQKKDFDFLLNLGELFTLVAYGQLIIEKFQLDNFDADILDQIFDFMIRDFSRFALNLYSKTNTTALQKYFCKRMIRKPAKDIDRSKRVLQNHIYSLKDQYEMNS
;
A
#
# COMPACT_ATOMS: atom_id res chain seq x y z
N MET A 1 -1.07 12.96 -36.02
CA MET A 1 0.04 13.82 -35.56
C MET A 1 1.23 13.03 -35.03
N PHE A 2 1.21 11.68 -34.98
CA PHE A 2 2.40 10.84 -34.88
C PHE A 2 2.13 9.52 -35.62
N ASP A 3 3.15 8.90 -36.21
CA ASP A 3 3.07 7.57 -36.87
C ASP A 3 3.20 6.42 -35.84
N HIS A 4 2.86 6.73 -34.58
CA HIS A 4 3.03 5.88 -33.40
C HIS A 4 1.77 5.97 -32.53
N TYR A 5 1.47 4.90 -31.80
CA TYR A 5 0.35 4.91 -30.86
C TYR A 5 0.72 5.76 -29.63
N VAL A 6 -0.28 6.41 -29.01
CA VAL A 6 -0.08 7.16 -27.75
C VAL A 6 0.56 6.28 -26.67
N THR A 7 0.22 4.99 -26.67
CA THR A 7 0.78 3.98 -25.78
C THR A 7 2.28 3.73 -25.98
N ASP A 8 2.90 4.22 -27.07
CA ASP A 8 4.32 4.08 -27.31
C ASP A 8 5.18 5.10 -26.54
N PHE A 9 4.60 6.21 -26.08
CA PHE A 9 5.33 7.23 -25.35
C PHE A 9 5.82 6.74 -23.98
N THR A 10 7.06 7.05 -23.63
CA THR A 10 7.70 6.58 -22.39
C THR A 10 6.93 6.97 -21.13
N HIS A 11 6.39 8.19 -21.08
CA HIS A 11 5.60 8.65 -19.92
C HIS A 11 4.26 7.90 -19.82
N ILE A 12 3.58 7.66 -20.94
CA ILE A 12 2.34 6.85 -20.98
C ILE A 12 2.59 5.42 -20.52
N LYS A 13 3.69 4.79 -20.98
CA LYS A 13 4.10 3.46 -20.50
C LYS A 13 4.30 3.42 -18.99
N GLN A 14 4.92 4.46 -18.42
CA GLN A 14 5.11 4.56 -16.97
C GLN A 14 3.77 4.70 -16.24
N LEU A 15 2.86 5.55 -16.72
CA LEU A 15 1.53 5.71 -16.13
C LEU A 15 0.74 4.38 -16.14
N PHE A 16 0.78 3.64 -17.26
CA PHE A 16 0.15 2.33 -17.36
C PHE A 16 0.75 1.30 -16.40
N ILE A 17 2.08 1.24 -16.30
CA ILE A 17 2.78 0.35 -15.35
C ILE A 17 2.41 0.71 -13.90
N ASP A 18 2.39 2.00 -13.56
CA ASP A 18 2.02 2.46 -12.22
C ASP A 18 0.56 2.12 -11.91
N ALA A 19 -0.37 2.38 -12.83
CA ALA A 19 -1.79 2.05 -12.65
C ALA A 19 -1.99 0.54 -12.46
N PHE A 20 -1.38 -0.28 -13.33
CA PHE A 20 -1.47 -1.74 -13.25
C PHE A 20 -0.90 -2.26 -11.92
N THR A 21 0.32 -1.86 -11.56
CA THR A 21 0.99 -2.39 -10.35
C THR A 21 0.32 -1.91 -9.07
N ARG A 22 -0.21 -0.68 -9.02
CA ARG A 22 -1.04 -0.21 -7.89
C ARG A 22 -2.31 -1.05 -7.75
N LEU A 23 -3.00 -1.32 -8.87
CA LEU A 23 -4.20 -2.17 -8.87
C LEU A 23 -3.88 -3.61 -8.43
N THR A 24 -2.77 -4.19 -8.90
CA THR A 24 -2.34 -5.53 -8.46
C THR A 24 -2.01 -5.54 -6.97
N ALA A 25 -1.25 -4.56 -6.49
CA ALA A 25 -0.93 -4.41 -5.07
C ALA A 25 -2.19 -4.30 -4.20
N MET A 26 -3.20 -3.55 -4.66
CA MET A 26 -4.49 -3.40 -4.00
C MET A 26 -5.19 -4.75 -3.83
N LYS A 27 -5.26 -5.54 -4.91
CA LYS A 27 -5.87 -6.87 -4.91
C LYS A 27 -5.13 -7.83 -3.97
N LEU A 28 -3.80 -7.91 -4.10
CA LEU A 28 -2.97 -8.78 -3.25
C LEU A 28 -3.13 -8.45 -1.76
N PHE A 29 -3.09 -7.15 -1.42
CA PHE A 29 -3.27 -6.72 -0.03
C PHE A 29 -4.68 -7.03 0.49
N ALA A 30 -5.73 -6.71 -0.29
CA ALA A 30 -7.12 -6.92 0.14
C ALA A 30 -7.45 -8.40 0.34
N LEU A 31 -7.01 -9.26 -0.59
CA LEU A 31 -7.18 -10.71 -0.47
C LEU A 31 -6.44 -11.25 0.76
N ARG A 32 -5.20 -10.80 1.00
CA ARG A 32 -4.47 -11.25 2.18
C ARG A 32 -5.08 -10.76 3.48
N ALA A 33 -5.53 -9.50 3.51
CA ALA A 33 -6.24 -8.96 4.67
C ALA A 33 -7.53 -9.74 4.95
N SER A 34 -8.22 -10.24 3.91
CA SER A 34 -9.37 -11.13 4.07
C SER A 34 -8.98 -12.44 4.76
N ASP A 35 -7.86 -13.08 4.39
CA ASP A 35 -7.39 -14.28 5.11
C ASP A 35 -7.20 -14.02 6.62
N TYR A 36 -6.60 -12.87 6.98
CA TYR A 36 -6.45 -12.45 8.38
C TYR A 36 -7.79 -12.22 9.08
N MET A 37 -8.78 -11.68 8.37
CA MET A 37 -10.11 -11.45 8.93
C MET A 37 -10.87 -12.77 9.14
N ARG A 38 -10.80 -13.68 8.17
CA ARG A 38 -11.45 -14.99 8.24
C ARG A 38 -10.81 -15.92 9.27
N SER A 39 -9.51 -15.74 9.52
CA SER A 39 -8.78 -16.47 10.57
C SER A 39 -8.78 -15.74 11.93
N ALA A 40 -9.53 -14.65 12.09
CA ALA A 40 -9.49 -13.84 13.30
C ALA A 40 -10.10 -14.56 14.51
N SER A 41 -9.58 -14.24 15.69
CA SER A 41 -10.10 -14.73 16.96
C SER A 41 -9.87 -13.70 18.07
N ILE A 42 -10.34 -13.99 19.29
CA ILE A 42 -10.06 -13.13 20.45
C ILE A 42 -8.57 -13.07 20.78
N ASP A 43 -7.83 -14.13 20.47
CA ASP A 43 -6.38 -14.26 20.71
C ASP A 43 -5.52 -13.74 19.54
N ASP A 44 -6.08 -13.73 18.32
CA ASP A 44 -5.46 -13.17 17.12
C ASP A 44 -6.30 -12.05 16.52
N ARG A 45 -5.94 -10.83 16.92
CA ARG A 45 -6.63 -9.60 16.52
C ARG A 45 -5.84 -8.77 15.51
N ARG A 46 -4.87 -9.38 14.80
CA ARG A 46 -4.02 -8.67 13.82
C ARG A 46 -4.83 -8.03 12.69
N TYR A 47 -5.99 -8.61 12.34
CA TYR A 47 -6.94 -8.07 11.37
C TYR A 47 -7.37 -6.61 11.66
N LEU A 48 -7.33 -6.18 12.92
CA LEU A 48 -7.68 -4.80 13.32
C LEU A 48 -6.71 -3.74 12.80
N LEU A 49 -5.51 -4.12 12.35
CA LEU A 49 -4.64 -3.24 11.56
C LEU A 49 -4.97 -3.32 10.07
N TYR A 50 -5.13 -4.53 9.54
CA TYR A 50 -5.19 -4.76 8.10
C TYR A 50 -6.52 -4.38 7.48
N ASN A 51 -7.66 -4.62 8.14
CA ASN A 51 -8.98 -4.27 7.60
C ASN A 51 -9.17 -2.76 7.45
N PRO A 52 -8.85 -1.92 8.46
CA PRO A 52 -8.88 -0.48 8.26
C PRO A 52 -7.96 -0.02 7.13
N MET A 53 -6.83 -0.71 6.92
CA MET A 53 -5.95 -0.42 5.79
C MET A 53 -6.59 -0.75 4.43
N VAL A 54 -7.42 -1.78 4.30
CA VAL A 54 -8.23 -1.97 3.08
C VAL A 54 -9.11 -0.74 2.87
N LYS A 55 -9.80 -0.28 3.91
CA LYS A 55 -10.69 0.86 3.79
C LYS A 55 -10.00 2.20 3.48
N MET A 56 -8.77 2.43 3.98
CA MET A 56 -8.09 3.72 3.78
C MET A 56 -7.08 3.71 2.64
N ARG A 57 -6.26 2.67 2.53
CA ARG A 57 -5.11 2.62 1.63
C ARG A 57 -5.59 2.11 0.28
N VAL A 58 -6.29 0.98 0.25
CA VAL A 58 -6.72 0.36 -1.02
C VAL A 58 -7.67 1.31 -1.77
N THR A 59 -8.63 1.93 -1.11
CA THR A 59 -9.53 2.90 -1.77
C THR A 59 -8.78 4.14 -2.25
N SER A 60 -7.82 4.68 -1.49
CA SER A 60 -6.99 5.83 -1.91
C SER A 60 -6.07 5.48 -3.07
N GLN A 61 -5.56 4.24 -3.12
CA GLN A 61 -4.82 3.74 -4.29
C GLN A 61 -5.75 3.58 -5.49
N GLY A 62 -7.03 3.24 -5.29
CA GLY A 62 -8.03 3.21 -6.35
C GLY A 62 -8.22 4.57 -7.02
N GLU A 63 -8.27 5.65 -6.24
CA GLU A 63 -8.28 7.01 -6.80
C GLU A 63 -7.05 7.30 -7.65
N GLU A 64 -5.86 6.98 -7.15
CA GLU A 64 -4.59 7.17 -7.89
C GLU A 64 -4.55 6.34 -9.18
N VAL A 65 -5.06 5.10 -9.17
CA VAL A 65 -5.15 4.26 -10.37
C VAL A 65 -6.04 4.93 -11.42
N ILE A 66 -7.20 5.45 -11.02
CA ILE A 66 -8.11 6.14 -11.93
C ILE A 66 -7.47 7.43 -12.46
N ASP A 67 -6.75 8.20 -11.64
CA ASP A 67 -6.03 9.40 -12.07
C ASP A 67 -4.96 9.08 -13.12
N LEU A 68 -4.14 8.05 -12.89
CA LEU A 68 -3.12 7.59 -13.83
C LEU A 68 -3.73 7.11 -15.16
N LEU A 69 -4.86 6.39 -15.10
CA LEU A 69 -5.57 5.97 -16.31
C LEU A 69 -6.20 7.15 -17.04
N TRP A 70 -6.69 8.14 -16.31
CA TRP A 70 -7.27 9.34 -16.91
C TRP A 70 -6.22 10.15 -17.64
N ASP A 71 -5.02 10.29 -17.08
CA ASP A 71 -3.88 10.94 -17.76
C ASP A 71 -3.51 10.22 -19.07
N VAL A 72 -3.75 8.92 -19.18
CA VAL A 72 -3.50 8.15 -20.41
C VAL A 72 -4.64 8.29 -21.42
N ILE A 73 -5.90 8.25 -20.96
CA ILE A 73 -7.09 8.41 -21.81
C ILE A 73 -7.26 9.88 -22.27
N ALA A 74 -6.76 10.82 -21.47
CA ALA A 74 -6.81 12.26 -21.66
C ALA A 74 -8.25 12.77 -21.90
N ALA A 75 -8.43 13.66 -22.88
CA ALA A 75 -9.69 14.32 -23.17
C ALA A 75 -10.86 13.33 -23.43
N LYS A 76 -10.56 12.13 -23.92
CA LYS A 76 -11.57 11.10 -24.18
C LYS A 76 -12.27 10.62 -22.89
N GLY A 77 -11.62 10.77 -21.74
CA GLY A 77 -12.19 10.36 -20.44
C GLY A 77 -13.37 11.22 -20.00
N PHE A 78 -13.63 12.35 -20.66
CA PHE A 78 -14.80 13.21 -20.44
C PHE A 78 -16.02 12.79 -21.27
N GLU A 79 -15.89 11.83 -22.19
CA GLU A 79 -17.00 11.38 -23.03
C GLU A 79 -18.03 10.60 -22.19
N LYS A 80 -19.28 11.07 -22.21
CA LYS A 80 -20.38 10.57 -21.38
C LYS A 80 -20.74 9.10 -21.63
N ASP A 81 -20.46 8.60 -22.84
CA ASP A 81 -20.82 7.24 -23.25
C ASP A 81 -19.75 6.19 -22.87
N MET A 82 -18.77 6.57 -22.04
CA MET A 82 -17.75 5.66 -21.52
C MET A 82 -17.99 5.34 -20.05
N TYR A 83 -17.82 4.06 -19.67
CA TYR A 83 -17.76 3.62 -18.26
C TYR A 83 -16.80 4.47 -17.41
N PHE A 84 -15.72 4.96 -18.04
CA PHE A 84 -14.68 5.71 -17.37
C PHE A 84 -15.18 7.01 -16.72
N GLU A 85 -16.15 7.71 -17.31
CA GLU A 85 -16.74 8.94 -16.73
C GLU A 85 -17.39 8.65 -15.37
N MET A 86 -18.19 7.57 -15.30
CA MET A 86 -18.80 7.13 -14.05
C MET A 86 -17.75 6.72 -13.03
N ALA A 87 -16.74 5.94 -13.44
CA ALA A 87 -15.69 5.45 -12.55
C ALA A 87 -14.92 6.61 -11.91
N VAL A 88 -14.57 7.64 -12.69
CA VAL A 88 -13.88 8.86 -12.22
C VAL A 88 -14.69 9.62 -11.18
N ARG A 89 -16.00 9.75 -11.39
CA ARG A 89 -16.88 10.44 -10.44
C ARG A 89 -17.02 9.65 -9.14
N ASP A 90 -17.30 8.36 -9.25
CA ASP A 90 -17.74 7.55 -8.12
C ASP A 90 -16.56 7.08 -7.25
N ILE A 91 -15.37 6.84 -7.83
CA ILE A 91 -14.18 6.41 -7.07
C ILE A 91 -13.82 7.40 -5.95
N ARG A 92 -14.13 8.68 -6.15
CA ARG A 92 -13.85 9.75 -5.19
C ARG A 92 -14.62 9.62 -3.88
N ALA A 93 -15.78 8.95 -3.90
CA ALA A 93 -16.57 8.74 -2.71
C ALA A 93 -15.89 7.74 -1.76
N LEU A 94 -15.25 6.69 -2.31
CA LEU A 94 -14.83 5.53 -1.52
C LEU A 94 -13.90 5.87 -0.35
N PRO A 95 -12.84 6.69 -0.47
CA PRO A 95 -11.97 7.00 0.67
C PRO A 95 -12.58 7.95 1.69
N LYS A 96 -13.67 8.66 1.35
CA LYS A 96 -14.31 9.67 2.20
C LYS A 96 -15.51 9.14 2.96
N LEU A 97 -16.13 8.07 2.47
CA LEU A 97 -17.20 7.35 3.17
C LEU A 97 -16.65 6.53 4.35
N GLU A 98 -17.49 6.28 5.37
CA GLU A 98 -17.21 5.39 6.51
C GLU A 98 -15.91 5.69 7.28
N GLY A 99 -15.78 6.95 7.71
CA GLY A 99 -14.67 7.42 8.54
C GLY A 99 -13.51 7.99 7.72
N THR A 100 -13.13 9.23 8.03
CA THR A 100 -12.08 9.92 7.28
C THR A 100 -10.71 9.27 7.51
N VAL A 101 -9.82 9.40 6.54
CA VAL A 101 -8.42 8.94 6.62
C VAL A 101 -7.77 9.37 7.95
N HIS A 102 -8.04 10.60 8.40
CA HIS A 102 -7.51 11.14 9.66
C HIS A 102 -7.95 10.38 10.91
N VAL A 103 -9.24 10.03 11.01
CA VAL A 103 -9.78 9.29 12.17
C VAL A 103 -9.19 7.89 12.23
N ASN A 104 -9.16 7.19 11.10
CA ASN A 104 -8.59 5.86 11.02
C ASN A 104 -7.07 5.86 11.27
N MET A 105 -6.36 6.93 10.87
CA MET A 105 -4.92 7.05 11.12
C MET A 105 -4.58 7.14 12.60
N ALA A 106 -5.40 7.86 13.39
CA ALA A 106 -5.21 7.94 14.84
C ALA A 106 -5.33 6.57 15.54
N LEU A 107 -6.13 5.66 14.98
CA LEU A 107 -6.22 4.28 15.46
C LEU A 107 -5.01 3.47 15.03
N ILE A 108 -4.61 3.58 13.76
CA ILE A 108 -3.50 2.80 13.18
C ILE A 108 -2.17 3.07 13.90
N ILE A 109 -1.87 4.33 14.24
CA ILE A 109 -0.60 4.69 14.89
C ILE A 109 -0.42 3.98 16.25
N LYS A 110 -1.51 3.54 16.90
CA LYS A 110 -1.44 2.77 18.15
C LYS A 110 -0.73 1.43 17.98
N PHE A 111 -0.80 0.81 16.79
CA PHE A 111 -0.15 -0.47 16.50
C PHE A 111 1.36 -0.33 16.23
N MET A 112 1.81 0.86 15.83
CA MET A 112 3.15 1.08 15.28
C MET A 112 4.28 0.62 16.21
N ALA A 113 4.14 0.84 17.52
CA ALA A 113 5.16 0.45 18.49
C ALA A 113 5.32 -1.08 18.54
N ASN A 114 4.23 -1.82 18.72
CA ASN A 114 4.28 -3.28 18.81
C ASN A 114 4.66 -3.92 17.48
N TYR A 115 4.15 -3.39 16.37
CA TYR A 115 4.48 -3.87 15.03
C TYR A 115 6.00 -3.83 14.76
N PHE A 116 6.69 -2.74 15.11
CA PHE A 116 8.11 -2.60 14.81
C PHE A 116 9.07 -3.17 15.86
N PHE A 117 8.68 -3.19 17.14
CA PHE A 117 9.60 -3.39 18.25
C PHE A 117 9.24 -4.55 19.20
N HIS A 118 8.01 -5.08 19.13
CA HIS A 118 7.56 -6.15 20.03
C HIS A 118 6.86 -7.28 19.29
N PRO A 119 7.59 -8.03 18.42
CA PRO A 119 7.01 -9.15 17.71
C PRO A 119 6.57 -10.27 18.67
N LYS A 120 5.52 -10.99 18.31
CA LYS A 120 5.03 -12.20 18.98
C LYS A 120 4.97 -13.33 17.95
N SER A 121 5.21 -14.56 18.37
CA SER A 121 5.00 -15.74 17.50
C SER A 121 3.49 -15.95 17.31
N TYR A 122 3.09 -16.17 16.06
CA TYR A 122 1.73 -16.48 15.66
C TYR A 122 1.77 -17.69 14.72
N PRO A 123 0.70 -18.50 14.67
CA PRO A 123 0.55 -19.47 13.60
C PRO A 123 0.52 -18.76 12.25
N GLU A 124 0.98 -19.48 11.24
CA GLU A 124 0.85 -19.05 9.84
C GLU A 124 -0.63 -18.98 9.48
N ILE A 125 -1.02 -17.89 8.80
CA ILE A 125 -2.41 -17.71 8.35
C ILE A 125 -2.55 -18.38 6.98
N PRO A 126 -3.39 -19.42 6.85
CA PRO A 126 -3.57 -20.12 5.58
C PRO A 126 -4.33 -19.24 4.57
N LEU A 127 -4.38 -19.71 3.32
CA LEU A 127 -5.30 -19.19 2.33
C LEU A 127 -6.73 -19.59 2.72
N CYS A 128 -7.62 -18.61 2.84
CA CYS A 128 -9.01 -18.83 3.26
C CYS A 128 -9.94 -18.62 2.06
N ASN A 129 -10.05 -19.63 1.19
CA ASN A 129 -10.96 -19.60 0.02
C ASN A 129 -12.20 -20.48 0.17
N GLU A 130 -12.23 -21.33 1.19
CA GLU A 130 -13.33 -22.27 1.38
C GLU A 130 -14.64 -21.55 1.76
N PRO A 131 -15.81 -22.06 1.32
CA PRO A 131 -17.12 -21.50 1.68
C PRO A 131 -17.53 -21.95 3.08
N VAL A 132 -16.74 -21.55 4.08
CA VAL A 132 -17.00 -21.80 5.51
C VAL A 132 -17.62 -20.58 6.17
N ASP A 133 -18.26 -20.83 7.32
CA ASP A 133 -18.86 -19.79 8.14
C ASP A 133 -17.79 -18.89 8.79
N ASP A 134 -17.94 -17.58 8.63
CA ASP A 134 -17.07 -16.55 9.20
C ASP A 134 -17.68 -15.97 10.49
N ASP A 135 -18.20 -16.85 11.35
CA ASP A 135 -19.00 -16.56 12.55
C ASP A 135 -18.35 -15.52 13.49
N PHE A 136 -17.01 -15.50 13.55
CA PHE A 136 -16.28 -14.53 14.38
C PHE A 136 -16.52 -13.07 13.95
N LEU A 137 -16.93 -12.81 12.71
CA LEU A 137 -17.33 -11.48 12.22
C LEU A 137 -18.41 -10.86 13.12
N PHE A 138 -19.31 -11.66 13.68
CA PHE A 138 -20.38 -11.20 14.56
C PHE A 138 -19.99 -11.21 16.05
N HIS A 139 -18.84 -11.80 16.39
CA HIS A 139 -18.38 -12.04 17.76
C HIS A 139 -17.04 -11.37 18.09
N GLN A 140 -16.64 -10.33 17.33
CA GLN A 140 -15.34 -9.66 17.43
C GLN A 140 -15.02 -8.99 18.79
N GLY A 141 -16.04 -8.76 19.61
CA GLY A 141 -15.93 -7.99 20.86
C GLY A 141 -15.61 -6.51 20.61
N HIS A 142 -15.22 -5.79 21.67
CA HIS A 142 -14.93 -4.36 21.56
C HIS A 142 -13.52 -4.09 21.00
N ALA A 143 -13.39 -3.05 20.16
CA ALA A 143 -12.12 -2.52 19.66
C ALA A 143 -11.33 -1.73 20.74
N LYS A 144 -11.12 -2.33 21.92
CA LYS A 144 -10.30 -1.79 23.01
C LYS A 144 -8.86 -2.31 22.89
N SER A 145 -7.94 -1.58 23.53
CA SER A 145 -6.53 -1.97 23.68
C SER A 145 -5.77 -2.20 22.36
N LEU A 146 -6.04 -1.40 21.32
CA LEU A 146 -5.33 -1.50 20.03
C LEU A 146 -3.80 -1.41 20.17
N GLY A 147 -3.31 -0.62 21.14
CA GLY A 147 -1.88 -0.49 21.43
C GLY A 147 -1.26 -1.68 22.16
N GLU A 148 -2.04 -2.69 22.57
CA GLU A 148 -1.56 -3.93 23.20
C GLU A 148 -1.45 -5.07 22.19
N ILE A 149 -2.07 -4.92 21.01
CA ILE A 149 -2.04 -5.92 19.94
C ILE A 149 -0.60 -6.02 19.42
N LYS A 150 -0.09 -7.26 19.40
CA LYS A 150 1.21 -7.61 18.85
C LYS A 150 1.03 -8.22 17.46
N PHE A 151 2.12 -8.23 16.71
CA PHE A 151 2.18 -8.78 15.35
C PHE A 151 3.32 -9.79 15.29
N HIS A 152 3.26 -10.69 14.31
CA HIS A 152 4.46 -11.42 13.93
C HIS A 152 5.49 -10.47 13.34
N ASP A 153 6.73 -10.97 13.24
CA ASP A 153 7.82 -10.17 12.74
C ASP A 153 7.66 -9.91 11.24
N TYR A 154 7.30 -8.68 10.87
CA TYR A 154 7.17 -8.25 9.48
C TYR A 154 8.43 -8.53 8.64
N ARG A 155 9.62 -8.62 9.29
CA ARG A 155 10.88 -8.96 8.60
C ARG A 155 10.86 -10.33 7.95
N LEU A 156 10.02 -11.26 8.43
CA LEU A 156 9.87 -12.60 7.82
C LEU A 156 9.46 -12.47 6.35
N ALA A 157 8.42 -11.69 6.07
CA ALA A 157 7.98 -11.41 4.69
C ALA A 157 9.11 -10.75 3.88
N TYR A 158 9.68 -9.64 4.36
CA TYR A 158 10.73 -8.91 3.62
C TYR A 158 12.06 -9.66 3.44
N ASN A 159 12.34 -10.68 4.24
CA ASN A 159 13.54 -11.51 4.11
C ASN A 159 13.31 -12.74 3.22
N SER A 160 12.05 -13.07 2.93
CA SER A 160 11.69 -14.21 2.08
C SER A 160 11.93 -13.96 0.59
N VAL A 161 12.06 -12.70 0.18
CA VAL A 161 12.29 -12.30 -1.22
C VAL A 161 13.60 -11.55 -1.36
N ASN A 162 14.29 -11.77 -2.49
CA ASN A 162 15.54 -11.09 -2.81
C ASN A 162 15.42 -10.27 -4.10
N LEU A 163 14.70 -9.17 -4.02
CA LEU A 163 14.42 -8.28 -5.16
C LEU A 163 15.03 -6.89 -4.95
N PRO A 164 15.60 -6.25 -5.99
CA PRO A 164 16.31 -4.97 -5.87
C PRO A 164 15.50 -3.87 -5.16
N ASN A 165 14.25 -3.64 -5.55
CA ASN A 165 13.42 -2.61 -4.94
C ASN A 165 13.01 -2.99 -3.51
N VAL A 166 12.77 -4.27 -3.24
CA VAL A 166 12.50 -4.73 -1.86
C VAL A 166 13.70 -4.43 -0.94
N GLN A 167 14.94 -4.63 -1.40
CA GLN A 167 16.13 -4.28 -0.61
C GLN A 167 16.26 -2.77 -0.36
N ILE A 168 15.88 -1.93 -1.32
CA ILE A 168 15.86 -0.47 -1.14
C ILE A 168 14.79 -0.08 -0.11
N PHE A 169 13.59 -0.66 -0.23
CA PHE A 169 12.48 -0.41 0.69
C PHE A 169 12.83 -0.84 2.12
N LYS A 170 13.49 -1.98 2.32
CA LYS A 170 14.02 -2.42 3.63
C LYS A 170 14.96 -1.39 4.26
N LYS A 171 15.78 -0.69 3.46
CA LYS A 171 16.65 0.38 3.96
C LYS A 171 15.84 1.63 4.36
N GLN A 172 14.74 1.92 3.69
CA GLN A 172 13.79 2.98 4.11
C GLN A 172 13.13 2.61 5.44
N ILE A 173 12.60 1.38 5.57
CA ILE A 173 12.02 0.86 6.82
C ILE A 173 13.04 0.96 7.97
N GLY A 174 14.28 0.52 7.75
CA GLY A 174 15.33 0.61 8.77
C GLY A 174 15.63 2.05 9.21
N THR A 175 15.51 3.01 8.29
CA THR A 175 15.66 4.44 8.61
C THR A 175 14.46 4.97 9.39
N LEU A 176 13.24 4.55 9.04
CA LEU A 176 12.03 4.86 9.81
C LEU A 176 12.12 4.33 11.24
N LYS A 177 12.58 3.09 11.44
CA LYS A 177 12.80 2.54 12.78
C LYS A 177 13.80 3.36 13.59
N LYS A 178 14.88 3.85 12.96
CA LYS A 178 15.84 4.74 13.63
C LYS A 178 15.20 6.08 14.01
N LEU A 179 14.36 6.67 13.15
CA LEU A 179 13.58 7.86 13.50
C LEU A 179 12.67 7.57 14.71
N LEU A 180 11.92 6.48 14.69
CA LEU A 180 11.01 6.07 15.77
C LEU A 180 11.73 5.68 17.07
N PHE A 181 13.03 5.40 17.02
CA PHE A 181 13.82 5.09 18.21
C PHE A 181 14.49 6.34 18.77
N PHE A 182 15.24 7.06 17.94
CA PHE A 182 16.08 8.19 18.37
C PHE A 182 15.37 9.55 18.32
N ALA A 183 14.32 9.69 17.53
CA ALA A 183 13.69 10.98 17.20
C ALA A 183 12.16 10.92 17.28
N ARG A 184 11.65 10.23 18.31
CA ARG A 184 10.21 10.02 18.55
C ARG A 184 9.43 11.34 18.52
N PRO A 185 8.17 11.33 18.05
CA PRO A 185 7.32 12.51 18.08
C PRO A 185 7.18 13.07 19.49
N LYS A 186 7.38 14.38 19.65
CA LYS A 186 7.21 15.12 20.91
C LYS A 186 5.73 15.32 21.26
N LYS A 187 5.43 15.81 22.48
CA LYS A 187 4.05 15.96 22.98
C LYS A 187 3.19 16.86 22.09
N ASP A 188 3.76 17.94 21.57
CA ASP A 188 3.17 18.86 20.60
C ASP A 188 2.92 18.18 19.25
N GLN A 189 3.92 17.46 18.72
CA GLN A 189 3.79 16.71 17.45
C GLN A 189 2.76 15.58 17.52
N LYS A 190 2.54 14.99 18.70
CA LYS A 190 1.49 13.99 18.91
C LYS A 190 0.07 14.57 18.91
N LYS A 191 -0.08 15.89 19.07
CA LYS A 191 -1.35 16.60 18.94
C LYS A 191 -1.56 17.16 17.52
N ASP A 192 -0.49 17.18 16.73
CA ASP A 192 -0.51 17.58 15.32
C ASP A 192 -0.92 16.38 14.45
N PHE A 193 -2.20 16.36 14.06
CA PHE A 193 -2.75 15.30 13.22
C PHE A 193 -2.08 15.21 11.85
N ASP A 194 -1.58 16.30 11.29
CA ASP A 194 -0.90 16.27 10.00
C ASP A 194 0.50 15.65 10.09
N PHE A 195 1.22 15.94 11.18
CA PHE A 195 2.49 15.30 11.46
C PHE A 195 2.28 13.79 11.62
N LEU A 196 1.29 13.41 12.44
CA LEU A 196 0.92 12.02 12.66
C LEU A 196 0.47 11.33 11.38
N LEU A 197 -0.28 12.03 10.52
CA LEU A 197 -0.73 11.47 9.24
C LEU A 197 0.45 10.98 8.39
N ASN A 198 1.45 11.83 8.17
CA ASN A 198 2.62 11.44 7.36
C ASN A 198 3.43 10.31 8.00
N LEU A 199 3.53 10.28 9.33
CA LEU A 199 4.20 9.18 10.03
C LEU A 199 3.42 7.87 9.91
N GLY A 200 2.10 7.95 10.05
CA GLY A 200 1.19 6.84 9.89
C GLY A 200 1.20 6.29 8.46
N GLU A 201 1.28 7.15 7.44
CA GLU A 201 1.43 6.76 6.04
C GLU A 201 2.73 5.97 5.77
N LEU A 202 3.83 6.40 6.37
CA LEU A 202 5.10 5.66 6.31
C LEU A 202 4.99 4.30 6.98
N PHE A 203 4.32 4.22 8.12
CA PHE A 203 4.07 2.96 8.83
C PHE A 203 3.18 2.01 8.02
N THR A 204 2.05 2.49 7.50
CA THR A 204 1.12 1.66 6.74
C THR A 204 1.72 1.19 5.43
N LEU A 205 2.67 1.92 4.80
CA LEU A 205 3.41 1.39 3.65
C LEU A 205 4.20 0.11 4.01
N VAL A 206 4.68 -0.01 5.24
CA VAL A 206 5.39 -1.22 5.70
C VAL A 206 4.42 -2.39 5.91
N ALA A 207 3.28 -2.16 6.56
CA ALA A 207 2.26 -3.20 6.70
C ALA A 207 1.65 -3.60 5.35
N TYR A 208 1.52 -2.66 4.42
CA TYR A 208 1.03 -2.89 3.07
C TYR A 208 1.98 -3.81 2.28
N GLY A 209 3.27 -3.48 2.27
CA GLY A 209 4.26 -4.30 1.58
C GLY A 209 4.46 -5.68 2.20
N GLN A 210 4.31 -5.80 3.52
CA GLN A 210 4.33 -7.11 4.18
C GLN A 210 3.25 -8.03 3.61
N LEU A 211 1.98 -7.60 3.61
CA LEU A 211 0.86 -8.44 3.17
C LEU A 211 0.89 -8.74 1.68
N ILE A 212 1.39 -7.81 0.85
CA ILE A 212 1.62 -8.04 -0.57
C ILE A 212 2.63 -9.16 -0.76
N ILE A 213 3.76 -9.17 -0.02
CA ILE A 213 4.76 -10.24 -0.12
C ILE A 213 4.17 -11.56 0.38
N GLU A 214 3.45 -11.56 1.50
CA GLU A 214 2.81 -12.79 2.00
C GLU A 214 1.85 -13.40 0.95
N LYS A 215 0.99 -12.56 0.33
CA LYS A 215 0.09 -13.03 -0.72
C LYS A 215 0.82 -13.53 -1.96
N PHE A 216 1.84 -12.78 -2.36
CA PHE A 216 2.69 -13.12 -3.50
C PHE A 216 3.30 -14.52 -3.36
N GLN A 217 3.76 -14.88 -2.15
CA GLN A 217 4.33 -16.21 -1.90
C GLN A 217 3.29 -17.32 -1.96
N LEU A 218 2.07 -17.08 -1.45
CA LEU A 218 0.99 -18.06 -1.48
C LEU A 218 0.50 -18.32 -2.90
N ASP A 219 0.42 -17.29 -3.75
CA ASP A 219 -0.09 -17.40 -5.11
C ASP A 219 1.01 -17.69 -6.16
N ASN A 220 2.29 -17.76 -5.74
CA ASN A 220 3.46 -17.93 -6.59
C ASN A 220 3.47 -16.99 -7.82
N PHE A 221 3.25 -15.70 -7.57
CA PHE A 221 3.09 -14.70 -8.61
C PHE A 221 4.42 -14.29 -9.28
N ASP A 222 4.38 -13.56 -10.39
CA ASP A 222 5.58 -13.15 -11.12
C ASP A 222 6.42 -12.13 -10.32
N ALA A 223 7.68 -12.48 -10.05
CA ALA A 223 8.63 -11.66 -9.30
C ALA A 223 8.89 -10.28 -9.93
N ASP A 224 8.77 -10.14 -11.25
CA ASP A 224 8.89 -8.85 -11.94
C ASP A 224 7.77 -7.89 -11.50
N ILE A 225 6.55 -8.40 -11.32
CA ILE A 225 5.42 -7.59 -10.83
C ILE A 225 5.68 -7.16 -9.39
N LEU A 226 6.15 -8.07 -8.53
CA LEU A 226 6.45 -7.72 -7.15
C LEU A 226 7.55 -6.66 -7.05
N ASP A 227 8.64 -6.82 -7.79
CA ASP A 227 9.73 -5.84 -7.77
C ASP A 227 9.27 -4.49 -8.37
N GLN A 228 8.38 -4.50 -9.37
CA GLN A 228 7.78 -3.29 -9.92
C GLN A 228 6.76 -2.64 -8.98
N ILE A 229 5.99 -3.39 -8.18
CA ILE A 229 5.15 -2.83 -7.10
C ILE A 229 6.03 -2.05 -6.12
N PHE A 230 7.17 -2.61 -5.72
CA PHE A 230 8.07 -1.92 -4.80
C PHE A 230 8.74 -0.68 -5.40
N ASP A 231 8.73 -0.49 -6.73
CA ASP A 231 9.16 0.76 -7.37
C ASP A 231 8.30 1.96 -6.89
N PHE A 232 6.98 1.88 -7.07
CA PHE A 232 6.10 2.97 -6.66
C PHE A 232 6.03 3.09 -5.14
N MET A 233 6.15 1.98 -4.40
CA MET A 233 6.18 2.04 -2.93
C MET A 233 7.40 2.83 -2.41
N ILE A 234 8.57 2.70 -3.04
CA ILE A 234 9.76 3.50 -2.68
C ILE A 234 9.53 4.99 -2.93
N ARG A 235 8.87 5.33 -4.05
CA ARG A 235 8.52 6.70 -4.41
C ARG A 235 7.50 7.28 -3.42
N ASP A 236 6.45 6.53 -3.10
CA ASP A 236 5.42 6.93 -2.12
C ASP A 236 6.04 7.12 -0.73
N PHE A 237 6.93 6.22 -0.30
CA PHE A 237 7.65 6.35 0.96
C PHE A 237 8.52 7.61 1.00
N SER A 238 9.19 7.91 -0.12
CA SER A 238 10.00 9.13 -0.26
C SER A 238 9.14 10.39 -0.24
N ARG A 239 7.95 10.36 -0.85
CA ARG A 239 6.97 11.46 -0.83
C ARG A 239 6.51 11.76 0.60
N PHE A 240 6.10 10.76 1.37
CA PHE A 240 5.68 10.97 2.76
C PHE A 240 6.84 11.39 3.67
N ALA A 241 8.05 10.89 3.43
CA ALA A 241 9.24 11.33 4.15
C ALA A 241 9.57 12.81 3.87
N LEU A 242 9.40 13.26 2.63
CA LEU A 242 9.57 14.67 2.25
C LEU A 242 8.50 15.55 2.89
N ASN A 243 7.23 15.12 2.87
CA ASN A 243 6.15 15.85 3.52
C ASN A 243 6.40 15.99 5.02
N LEU A 244 6.85 14.90 5.67
CA LEU A 244 7.24 14.93 7.07
C LEU A 244 8.43 15.85 7.29
N TYR A 245 9.46 15.82 6.46
CA TYR A 245 10.62 16.73 6.52
C TYR A 245 10.20 18.21 6.47
N SER A 246 9.20 18.53 5.66
CA SER A 246 8.73 19.89 5.40
C SER A 246 7.80 20.46 6.48
N LYS A 247 7.39 19.67 7.49
CA LYS A 247 6.58 20.19 8.61
C LYS A 247 7.41 21.17 9.46
N THR A 248 6.81 22.31 9.80
CA THR A 248 7.47 23.42 10.50
C THR A 248 7.95 23.04 11.90
N ASN A 249 7.25 22.13 12.56
CA ASN A 249 7.56 21.63 13.90
C ASN A 249 8.55 20.43 13.91
N THR A 250 9.18 20.07 12.78
CA THR A 250 10.15 18.97 12.74
C THR A 250 11.50 19.36 13.35
N THR A 251 12.02 18.46 14.19
CA THR A 251 13.34 18.63 14.82
C THR A 251 14.48 18.36 13.82
N ALA A 252 15.67 18.88 14.11
CA ALA A 252 16.86 18.64 13.29
C ALA A 252 17.16 17.14 13.08
N LEU A 253 16.98 16.33 14.13
CA LEU A 253 17.21 14.89 14.07
C LEU A 253 16.14 14.17 13.23
N GLN A 254 14.87 14.57 13.33
CA GLN A 254 13.81 14.05 12.46
C GLN A 254 14.09 14.42 10.99
N LYS A 255 14.46 15.68 10.71
CA LYS A 255 14.85 16.13 9.38
C LYS A 255 15.98 15.30 8.78
N TYR A 256 17.01 15.00 9.59
CA TYR A 256 18.13 14.14 9.20
C TYR A 256 17.66 12.74 8.77
N PHE A 257 16.78 12.09 9.55
CA PHE A 257 16.26 10.79 9.19
C PHE A 257 15.33 10.84 7.97
N CYS A 258 14.44 11.83 7.87
CA CYS A 258 13.55 11.99 6.72
C CYS A 258 14.32 12.11 5.41
N LYS A 259 15.38 12.92 5.36
CA LYS A 259 16.25 13.02 4.17
C LYS A 259 16.84 11.67 3.74
N ARG A 260 17.19 10.80 4.69
CA ARG A 260 17.76 9.48 4.43
C ARG A 260 16.74 8.42 4.01
N MET A 261 15.45 8.69 4.23
CA MET A 261 14.35 7.86 3.73
C MET A 261 14.07 8.14 2.26
N ILE A 262 14.42 9.33 1.73
CA ILE A 262 14.25 9.66 0.32
C ILE A 262 15.23 8.83 -0.51
N ARG A 263 14.69 7.97 -1.39
CA ARG A 263 15.45 7.06 -2.24
C ARG A 263 14.83 6.94 -3.62
N LYS A 264 15.63 6.53 -4.59
CA LYS A 264 15.19 6.17 -5.93
C LYS A 264 15.01 4.65 -6.01
N PRO A 265 13.99 4.16 -6.72
CA PRO A 265 13.91 2.75 -7.06
C PRO A 265 15.08 2.33 -7.97
N ALA A 266 15.36 1.04 -8.00
CA ALA A 266 16.34 0.43 -8.88
C ALA A 266 15.87 0.57 -10.34
N LYS A 267 16.72 1.19 -11.16
CA LYS A 267 16.50 1.31 -12.59
C LYS A 267 16.68 -0.07 -13.23
N ASP A 268 15.61 -0.61 -13.79
CA ASP A 268 15.63 -1.82 -14.61
C ASP A 268 14.64 -1.66 -15.76
N ILE A 269 15.18 -1.32 -16.94
CA ILE A 269 14.37 -1.07 -18.13
C ILE A 269 13.78 -2.39 -18.66
N ASP A 270 14.52 -3.49 -18.52
CA ASP A 270 14.09 -4.78 -19.08
C ASP A 270 13.00 -5.41 -18.22
N ARG A 271 13.04 -5.25 -16.88
CA ARG A 271 11.88 -5.54 -16.01
C ARG A 271 10.66 -4.77 -16.48
N SER A 272 10.76 -3.44 -16.64
CA SER A 272 9.61 -2.64 -17.07
C SER A 272 9.07 -3.06 -18.45
N LYS A 273 9.93 -3.47 -19.39
CA LYS A 273 9.50 -4.05 -20.67
C LYS A 273 8.77 -5.37 -20.48
N ARG A 274 9.28 -6.30 -19.66
CA ARG A 274 8.63 -7.59 -19.39
C ARG A 274 7.27 -7.41 -18.73
N VAL A 275 7.18 -6.53 -17.73
CA VAL A 275 5.90 -6.16 -17.10
C VAL A 275 4.91 -5.63 -18.16
N LEU A 276 5.35 -4.69 -18.99
CA LEU A 276 4.50 -4.07 -20.00
C LEU A 276 4.02 -5.09 -21.06
N GLN A 277 4.93 -5.90 -21.61
CA GLN A 277 4.60 -6.84 -22.69
C GLN A 277 3.79 -8.03 -22.19
N ASN A 278 4.24 -8.66 -21.09
CA ASN A 278 3.70 -9.94 -20.65
C ASN A 278 2.43 -9.81 -19.82
N HIS A 279 2.22 -8.67 -19.14
CA HIS A 279 1.12 -8.51 -18.18
C HIS A 279 0.14 -7.39 -18.51
N ILE A 280 0.56 -6.38 -19.28
CA ILE A 280 -0.30 -5.23 -19.60
C ILE A 280 -0.80 -5.33 -21.04
N TYR A 281 0.10 -5.37 -22.02
CA TYR A 281 -0.28 -5.43 -23.44
C TYR A 281 -0.87 -6.78 -23.85
N SER A 282 -0.54 -7.86 -23.12
CA SER A 282 -1.18 -9.17 -23.28
C SER A 282 -2.68 -9.15 -22.94
N LEU A 283 -3.16 -8.16 -22.19
CA LEU A 283 -4.59 -7.98 -21.86
C LEU A 283 -5.39 -7.27 -22.96
N LYS A 284 -4.73 -6.81 -24.03
CA LYS A 284 -5.41 -6.17 -25.15
C LYS A 284 -6.44 -7.13 -25.75
N ASP A 285 -7.65 -6.62 -25.94
CA ASP A 285 -8.79 -7.32 -26.53
C ASP A 285 -9.21 -8.62 -25.78
N GLN A 286 -8.79 -8.77 -24.51
CA GLN A 286 -9.16 -9.95 -23.67
C GLN A 286 -10.50 -9.79 -22.95
N TYR A 287 -11.00 -8.57 -22.77
CA TYR A 287 -12.29 -8.31 -22.14
C TYR A 287 -13.29 -7.84 -23.18
N GLU A 288 -14.39 -8.59 -23.32
CA GLU A 288 -15.56 -8.21 -24.09
C GLU A 288 -16.72 -8.04 -23.11
N MET A 289 -17.34 -6.85 -23.10
CA MET A 289 -18.50 -6.61 -22.26
C MET A 289 -19.69 -7.34 -22.88
N ASN A 290 -20.19 -8.38 -22.19
CA ASN A 290 -21.40 -9.06 -22.62
C ASN A 290 -22.55 -8.05 -22.72
N SER A 291 -23.21 -8.05 -23.87
CA SER A 291 -24.36 -7.19 -24.19
C SER A 291 -25.63 -7.67 -23.50
#